data_AF-A0A3C1FJM5-F1
#
_entry.id   AF-A0A3C1FJM5-F1
#
_cell.length_a   1.000
_cell.length_b   1.000
_cell.length_c   1.000
_cell.angle_alpha   90.00
_cell.angle_beta   90.00
_cell.angle_gamma   90.00
#
_symmetry.space_group_name_H-M   'P 1'
#
loop_
_entity.id
_entity.type
_entity.pdbx_description
1 polymer ?
#
loop_
_entity_poly.entity_id
_entity_poly.type
_entity_poly.pdbx_seq_one_letter_code
_entity_poly.pdbx_strand_id
1 'polypeptide(L)'
;LLFFAPYHRAQHPLADSIPGREWFECKQRIARLAADIPNMRVADFMIASPFTTRDENYWDPLHYSVAAADELMRDLAAAMTGEEVAGSNFDLLAPGMQPRPFPDTAD
;
A
#
# COMPACT_ATOMS: atom_id res chain seq x y z
N LEU A 1 6.24 8.65 9.13
CA LEU A 1 5.46 7.67 8.34
C LEU A 1 6.13 7.53 7.00
N LEU A 2 6.51 6.32 6.62
CA LEU A 2 6.86 5.95 5.25
C LEU A 2 5.66 5.17 4.70
N PHE A 3 5.29 5.41 3.44
CA PHE A 3 4.21 4.63 2.84
C PHE A 3 4.52 4.24 1.40
N PHE A 4 4.02 3.06 1.00
CA PHE A 4 3.96 2.66 -0.40
C PHE A 4 2.70 3.28 -0.99
N ALA A 5 2.86 4.10 -2.03
CA ALA A 5 1.75 4.84 -2.62
C ALA A 5 0.72 3.91 -3.27
N PRO A 6 -0.58 4.25 -3.21
CA PRO A 6 -1.64 3.46 -3.85
C PRO A 6 -1.60 3.66 -5.36
N TYR A 7 -0.82 2.84 -6.07
CA TYR A 7 -0.92 2.81 -7.53
C TYR A 7 -2.24 2.19 -7.95
N HIS A 8 -2.77 2.62 -9.09
CA HIS A 8 -3.95 1.98 -9.65
C HIS A 8 -3.66 0.50 -9.92
N ARG A 9 -4.68 -0.37 -9.82
CA ARG A 9 -4.54 -1.82 -10.04
C ARG A 9 -3.85 -2.17 -11.36
N ALA A 10 -4.00 -1.33 -12.38
CA ALA A 10 -3.35 -1.52 -13.69
C ALA A 10 -1.81 -1.48 -13.64
N GLN A 11 -1.21 -0.97 -12.55
CA GLN A 11 0.24 -0.95 -12.30
C GLN A 11 0.68 -2.03 -11.31
N HIS A 12 -0.26 -2.77 -10.70
CA HIS A 12 0.10 -3.86 -9.81
C HIS A 12 0.61 -5.05 -10.63
N PRO A 13 1.80 -5.59 -10.30
CA PRO A 13 2.26 -6.81 -10.94
C PRO A 13 1.47 -8.02 -10.42
N LEU A 14 1.52 -9.14 -11.13
CA LEU A 14 1.00 -10.42 -10.61
C LEU A 14 1.90 -10.93 -9.48
N ALA A 15 1.34 -11.55 -8.44
CA ALA A 15 2.11 -12.06 -7.31
C ALA A 15 3.28 -12.98 -7.72
N ASP A 16 3.00 -13.94 -8.60
CA ASP A 16 3.99 -14.92 -9.07
C ASP A 16 4.90 -14.42 -10.20
N SER A 17 4.75 -13.17 -10.62
CA SER A 17 5.68 -12.54 -11.55
C SER A 17 6.99 -12.15 -10.86
N ILE A 18 8.05 -11.91 -11.64
CA ILE A 18 9.32 -11.39 -11.10
C ILE A 18 9.07 -10.04 -10.37
N PRO A 19 8.38 -9.04 -10.99
CA PRO A 19 8.10 -7.78 -10.29
C PRO A 19 7.26 -7.94 -9.03
N GLY A 20 6.31 -8.88 -9.00
CA GLY A 20 5.50 -9.16 -7.81
C GLY A 20 6.34 -9.64 -6.63
N ARG A 21 7.27 -10.57 -6.88
CA ARG A 21 8.23 -11.03 -5.87
C ARG A 21 9.21 -9.94 -5.44
N GLU A 22 9.67 -9.10 -6.37
CA GLU A 22 10.55 -7.97 -6.06
C GLU A 22 9.88 -6.97 -5.11
N TRP A 23 8.61 -6.62 -5.38
CA TRP A 23 7.85 -5.76 -4.48
C TRP A 23 7.58 -6.40 -3.13
N PHE A 24 7.24 -7.70 -3.09
CA PHE A 24 7.05 -8.43 -1.84
C PHE A 24 8.31 -8.40 -0.96
N GLU A 25 9.48 -8.66 -1.55
CA GLU A 25 10.77 -8.57 -0.87
C GLU A 25 11.11 -7.13 -0.47
N CYS A 26 10.84 -6.14 -1.33
CA CYS A 26 11.05 -4.73 -1.05
C CYS A 26 10.25 -4.29 0.19
N LYS A 27 8.94 -4.56 0.21
CA LYS A 27 8.04 -4.24 1.33
C LYS A 27 8.51 -4.88 2.63
N GLN A 28 8.89 -6.17 2.61
CA GLN A 28 9.46 -6.84 3.78
C GLN A 28 10.75 -6.19 4.28
N ARG A 29 11.69 -5.86 3.38
CA ARG A 29 12.98 -5.27 3.76
C ARG A 29 12.82 -3.86 4.31
N ILE A 30 11.93 -3.06 3.72
CA ILE A 30 11.61 -1.72 4.23
C ILE A 30 10.97 -1.80 5.62
N ALA A 31 10.07 -2.74 5.86
CA ALA A 31 9.49 -2.95 7.19
C ALA A 31 10.56 -3.31 8.25
N ARG A 32 11.54 -4.14 7.88
CA ARG A 32 12.69 -4.47 8.76
C ARG A 32 13.58 -3.26 9.04
N LEU A 33 13.92 -2.48 8.01
CA LEU A 33 14.74 -1.26 8.17
C LEU A 33 14.04 -0.20 9.04
N ALA A 34 12.72 -0.07 8.90
CA ALA A 34 11.94 0.88 9.67
C ALA A 34 11.86 0.53 11.17
N ALA A 35 12.02 -0.73 11.53
CA ALA A 35 11.95 -1.21 12.92
C ALA A 35 12.99 -0.56 13.84
N ASP A 36 14.16 -0.27 13.28
CA ASP A 36 15.29 0.29 14.02
C ASP A 36 15.21 1.83 14.12
N ILE A 37 14.20 2.45 13.50
CA ILE A 37 14.01 3.90 13.48
C ILE A 37 12.90 4.28 14.48
N PRO A 38 13.22 5.03 15.55
CA PRO A 38 12.23 5.44 16.54
C PRO A 38 11.05 6.18 15.91
N ASN A 39 9.84 5.80 16.30
CA ASN A 39 8.57 6.39 15.83
C ASN A 39 8.33 6.26 14.31
N MET A 40 9.09 5.42 13.60
CA MET A 40 8.80 5.11 12.20
C MET A 40 7.67 4.07 12.12
N ARG A 41 6.78 4.29 11.16
CA ARG A 41 5.74 3.33 10.74
C ARG A 41 5.81 3.19 9.23
N VAL A 42 5.51 1.99 8.74
CA VAL A 42 5.41 1.69 7.33
C VAL A 42 3.98 1.30 7.03
N ALA A 43 3.33 2.02 6.12
CA ALA A 43 1.98 1.70 5.65
C ALA A 43 2.03 1.31 4.17
N ASP A 44 1.39 0.21 3.82
CA ASP A 44 1.30 -0.27 2.45
C ASP A 44 -0.09 0.02 1.88
N PHE A 45 -0.19 1.06 1.06
CA PHE A 45 -1.43 1.37 0.33
C PHE A 45 -1.44 0.72 -1.06
N MET A 46 -0.35 0.08 -1.48
CA MET A 46 -0.25 -0.59 -2.78
C MET A 46 -0.78 -2.03 -2.67
N ILE A 47 -2.05 -2.11 -2.29
CA ILE A 47 -2.81 -3.33 -2.04
C ILE A 47 -4.11 -3.28 -2.85
N ALA A 48 -4.73 -4.43 -3.13
CA ALA A 48 -6.09 -4.44 -3.65
C ALA A 48 -7.06 -3.85 -2.61
N SER A 49 -7.67 -2.72 -2.94
CA SER A 49 -8.60 -1.97 -2.08
C SER A 49 -9.56 -1.14 -2.94
N PRO A 50 -10.70 -0.67 -2.40
CA PRO A 50 -11.56 0.27 -3.10
C PRO A 50 -10.82 1.50 -3.63
N PHE A 51 -9.76 1.95 -2.94
CA PHE A 51 -8.92 3.03 -3.40
C PHE A 51 -8.22 2.69 -4.73
N THR A 52 -7.53 1.54 -4.80
CA THR A 52 -6.69 1.17 -5.95
C THR A 52 -7.44 0.56 -7.12
N THR A 53 -8.69 0.15 -6.94
CA THR A 53 -9.49 -0.53 -7.99
C THR A 53 -10.54 0.34 -8.68
N ARG A 54 -10.83 1.54 -8.17
CA ARG A 54 -11.82 2.45 -8.74
C ARG A 54 -11.15 3.45 -9.68
N ASP A 55 -11.49 3.40 -10.96
CA ASP A 55 -10.89 4.26 -11.98
C ASP A 55 -11.09 5.76 -11.67
N GLU A 56 -12.24 6.13 -11.08
CA GLU A 56 -12.54 7.53 -10.73
C GLU A 56 -11.60 8.15 -9.69
N ASN A 57 -10.83 7.32 -8.98
CA ASN A 57 -9.82 7.78 -8.04
C ASN A 57 -8.56 8.29 -8.73
N TYR A 58 -8.40 8.11 -10.04
CA TYR A 58 -7.14 8.34 -10.76
C TYR A 58 -7.29 9.28 -11.96
N TRP A 59 -6.32 10.19 -12.13
CA TRP A 59 -6.12 10.92 -13.39
C TRP A 59 -5.27 10.11 -14.37
N ASP A 60 -4.33 9.34 -13.83
CA ASP A 60 -3.57 8.30 -14.51
C ASP A 60 -3.21 7.20 -13.48
N PRO A 61 -2.64 6.06 -13.89
CA PRO A 61 -2.41 4.94 -12.97
C PRO A 61 -1.47 5.21 -11.78
N LEU A 62 -0.80 6.36 -11.70
CA LEU A 62 0.08 6.76 -10.61
C LEU A 62 -0.44 7.98 -9.82
N HIS A 63 -1.20 8.86 -10.46
CA HIS A 63 -1.68 10.11 -9.87
C HIS A 63 -3.19 10.05 -9.59
N TYR A 64 -3.57 10.22 -8.33
CA TYR A 64 -4.95 10.20 -7.87
C TYR A 64 -5.64 11.57 -8.02
N SER A 65 -6.97 11.55 -8.12
CA SER A 65 -7.82 12.74 -8.14
C SER A 65 -7.78 13.47 -6.80
N VAL A 66 -8.22 14.73 -6.79
CA VAL A 66 -8.27 15.53 -5.54
C VAL A 66 -9.19 14.89 -4.49
N ALA A 67 -10.33 14.35 -4.90
CA ALA A 67 -11.26 13.68 -3.98
C ALA A 67 -10.64 12.41 -3.36
N ALA A 68 -9.90 11.63 -4.15
CA ALA A 68 -9.15 10.49 -3.66
C ALA A 68 -7.97 10.92 -2.75
N ALA A 69 -7.31 12.04 -3.04
CA ALA A 69 -6.28 12.59 -2.15
C ALA A 69 -6.84 12.88 -0.75
N ASP A 70 -8.05 13.43 -0.65
CA ASP A 70 -8.70 13.69 0.64
C ASP A 70 -9.00 12.40 1.41
N GLU A 71 -9.36 11.31 0.72
CA GLU A 71 -9.49 9.98 1.32
C GLU A 71 -8.15 9.44 1.82
N LEU A 72 -7.12 9.48 0.97
CA LEU A 72 -5.77 9.04 1.33
C LEU A 72 -5.23 9.79 2.56
N MET A 73 -5.50 11.09 2.68
CA MET A 73 -5.07 11.87 3.84
C MET A 73 -5.72 11.43 5.15
N ARG A 74 -6.97 10.97 5.13
CA ARG A 74 -7.62 10.38 6.32
C ARG A 74 -6.97 9.07 6.72
N ASP A 75 -6.72 8.21 5.74
CA ASP A 75 -6.09 6.91 5.99
C ASP A 75 -4.63 7.07 6.44
N LEU A 76 -3.88 8.03 5.89
CA LEU A 76 -2.53 8.36 6.37
C LEU A 76 -2.55 8.85 7.82
N ALA A 77 -3.55 9.64 8.22
CA ALA A 77 -3.70 10.07 9.60
C ALA A 77 -3.96 8.87 10.55
N ALA A 78 -4.79 7.92 10.14
CA ALA A 78 -5.02 6.66 10.87
C ALA A 78 -3.75 5.79 10.93
N ALA A 79 -3.01 5.68 9.82
CA ALA A 79 -1.74 4.97 9.77
C ALA A 79 -0.68 5.59 10.70
N MET A 80 -0.68 6.92 10.86
CA MET A 80 0.22 7.61 11.78
C MET A 80 -0.05 7.26 13.26
N THR A 81 -1.32 7.06 13.65
CA THR A 81 -1.70 6.66 15.01
C THR A 81 -1.55 5.15 15.23
N GLY A 82 -1.43 4.36 14.16
CA GLY A 82 -1.36 2.91 14.21
C GLY A 82 -2.74 2.25 14.23
N GLU A 83 -3.78 2.98 13.83
CA GLU A 83 -5.14 2.48 13.74
C GLU A 83 -5.37 1.85 12.36
N GLU A 84 -5.24 0.53 12.30
CA GLU A 84 -5.74 -0.27 11.18
C GLU A 84 -7.10 -0.86 11.58
N VAL A 85 -8.14 -0.60 10.77
CA VAL A 85 -9.48 -1.13 11.00
C VAL A 85 -9.89 -2.01 9.83
N ALA A 86 -10.83 -2.93 10.05
CA ALA A 86 -11.34 -3.78 8.98
C ALA A 86 -11.88 -2.92 7.83
N GLY A 87 -11.30 -3.08 6.64
CA GLY A 87 -11.65 -2.30 5.45
C GLY A 87 -10.76 -1.08 5.18
N SER A 88 -9.72 -0.83 5.97
CA SER A 88 -8.69 0.16 5.64
C SER A 88 -8.11 -0.06 4.23
N ASN A 89 -7.78 1.03 3.52
CA ASN A 89 -7.11 0.96 2.22
C ASN A 89 -5.58 0.73 2.32
N PHE A 90 -5.09 0.38 3.51
CA PHE A 90 -3.68 0.12 3.78
C PHE A 90 -3.50 -1.01 4.81
N ASP A 91 -2.33 -1.62 4.79
CA ASP A 91 -1.82 -2.51 5.84
C ASP A 91 -0.65 -1.82 6.58
N LEU A 92 -0.57 -1.93 7.91
CA LEU A 92 0.61 -1.53 8.68
C LEU A 92 1.65 -2.65 8.64
N LEU A 93 2.80 -2.38 8.04
CA LEU A 93 3.87 -3.37 7.95
C LEU A 93 4.75 -3.37 9.19
N ALA A 94 4.95 -4.55 9.78
CA ALA A 94 5.86 -4.79 10.89
C ALA A 94 6.93 -5.84 10.52
N PRO A 95 8.08 -5.87 11.21
CA PRO A 95 9.08 -6.92 11.02
C PRO A 95 8.50 -8.32 11.18
N GLY A 96 8.79 -9.20 10.22
CA GLY A 96 8.31 -10.59 10.23
C GLY A 96 6.88 -10.76 9.71
N MET A 97 6.14 -9.68 9.46
CA MET A 97 4.85 -9.73 8.78
C MET A 97 5.05 -10.00 7.29
N GLN A 98 4.20 -10.85 6.70
CA GLN A 98 4.14 -10.98 5.25
C GLN A 98 3.24 -9.89 4.68
N PRO A 99 3.74 -9.02 3.79
CA PRO A 99 2.90 -8.06 3.07
C PRO A 99 1.80 -8.80 2.31
N ARG A 100 0.63 -8.18 2.17
CA ARG A 100 -0.42 -8.71 1.32
C ARG A 100 0.13 -8.91 -0.09
N PRO A 101 0.01 -10.12 -0.67
CA PRO A 101 0.45 -10.35 -2.04
C PRO A 101 -0.43 -9.56 -3.01
N PHE A 102 0.12 -9.25 -4.19
CA PHE A 102 -0.69 -8.78 -5.29
C PHE A 102 -1.66 -9.88 -5.80
N PRO A 103 -2.62 -9.55 -6.67
CA PRO A 103 -3.46 -10.57 -7.29
C PRO A 103 -2.66 -11.58 -8.12
N ASP A 104 -3.15 -12.81 -8.21
CA ASP A 104 -2.58 -13.85 -9.07
C ASP A 104 -2.97 -13.66 -10.55
N THR A 105 -4.08 -12.95 -10.81
CA THR A 105 -4.62 -12.67 -12.14
C THR A 105 -4.73 -11.18 -12.43
N ALA A 106 -4.53 -10.81 -13.69
CA ALA A 106 -4.83 -9.48 -14.18
C ALA A 106 -6.29 -9.48 -14.64
N ASP A 107 -7.22 -9.12 -13.74
CA ASP A 107 -8.60 -8.83 -14.18
C ASP A 107 -8.69 -7.45 -14.84
#